data_AF-A0A7W1FFC6-F1
#
_entry.id   AF-A0A7W1FFC6-F1
#
_cell.length_a   1.000
_cell.length_b   1.000
_cell.length_c   1.000
_cell.angle_alpha   90.00
_cell.angle_beta   90.00
_cell.angle_gamma   90.00
#
_symmetry.space_group_name_H-M   'P 1'
#
loop_
_entity.id
_entity.type
_entity.pdbx_description
1 polymer ?
#
loop_
_entity_poly.entity_id
_entity_poly.type
_entity_poly.pdbx_seq_one_letter_code
_entity_poly.pdbx_strand_id
1 'polypeptide(L)'
;LEDTWAAPPEDIFRLTRSQQDADADAQEVVISFEKGVPVAIDNQAMDAVKLLETANGLGGRHGIGRVDLVENRFVGMKSRGVYETPGVTILQAAHRALESITMDREVMRLRDSLGVKFAESVYYGFWFAPEFEILRSMIEQTQETVSGEVRLKLYKGSVTILGRRSPNSLYKERVVTFEDDAGAYNQLDAEGFIKLQALRLRLRKMD
;
A
#
# COMPACT_ATOMS: atom_id res chain seq x y z
N LEU A 1 -9.50 3.43 27.60
CA LEU A 1 -9.31 3.84 26.18
C LEU A 1 -10.05 5.12 25.82
N GLU A 2 -11.18 5.43 26.46
CA GLU A 2 -11.97 6.63 26.12
C GLU A 2 -11.27 7.96 26.41
N ASP A 3 -10.52 8.06 27.52
CA ASP A 3 -9.64 9.20 27.79
C ASP A 3 -8.50 9.23 26.77
N THR A 4 -8.48 10.26 25.92
CA THR A 4 -7.49 10.42 24.85
C THR A 4 -6.07 10.72 25.34
N TRP A 5 -5.89 11.08 26.60
CA TRP A 5 -4.56 11.29 27.19
C TRP A 5 -3.95 10.01 27.77
N ALA A 6 -4.80 9.06 28.18
CA ALA A 6 -4.35 7.78 28.70
C ALA A 6 -3.76 6.89 27.58
N ALA A 7 -2.54 6.39 27.76
CA ALA A 7 -1.95 5.41 26.85
C ALA A 7 -2.78 4.10 26.85
N PRO A 8 -2.83 3.36 25.72
CA PRO A 8 -3.45 2.04 25.70
C PRO A 8 -2.70 1.09 26.65
N PRO A 9 -3.39 0.39 27.58
CA PRO A 9 -2.73 -0.57 28.44
C PRO A 9 -2.31 -1.81 27.64
N GLU A 10 -1.18 -2.42 27.99
CA GLU A 10 -0.55 -3.46 27.15
C GLU A 10 -1.39 -4.75 27.05
N ASP A 11 -2.23 -5.03 28.05
CA ASP A 11 -3.06 -6.23 28.14
C ASP A 11 -4.22 -6.30 27.13
N ILE A 12 -4.51 -5.19 26.43
CA ILE A 12 -5.53 -5.16 25.37
C ILE A 12 -5.03 -5.80 24.08
N PHE A 13 -3.71 -5.82 23.86
CA PHE A 13 -3.12 -6.32 22.62
C PHE A 13 -3.02 -7.85 22.69
N ARG A 14 -3.61 -8.51 21.68
CA ARG A 14 -3.72 -9.98 21.63
C ARG A 14 -3.05 -10.58 20.41
N LEU A 15 -3.01 -9.85 19.30
CA LEU A 15 -2.44 -10.32 18.04
C LEU A 15 -0.94 -9.99 17.93
N THR A 16 -0.48 -8.95 18.61
CA THR A 16 0.85 -8.38 18.45
C THR A 16 1.59 -8.29 19.78
N ARG A 17 2.89 -8.56 19.77
CA ARG A 17 3.79 -8.24 20.90
C ARG A 17 4.04 -6.74 20.97
N SER A 18 4.42 -6.25 22.15
CA SER A 18 4.98 -4.91 22.30
C SER A 18 6.23 -4.77 21.43
N GLN A 19 6.61 -3.55 21.02
CA GLN A 19 7.84 -3.36 20.25
C GLN A 19 9.10 -3.70 21.07
N GLN A 20 9.01 -3.54 22.38
CA GLN A 20 10.04 -3.90 23.35
C GLN A 20 10.27 -5.42 23.37
N ASP A 21 9.19 -6.21 23.41
CA ASP A 21 9.21 -7.68 23.52
C ASP A 21 9.11 -8.40 22.16
N ALA A 22 8.98 -7.64 21.07
CA ALA A 22 9.07 -8.16 19.71
C ALA A 22 10.45 -8.78 19.44
N ASP A 23 10.46 -9.76 18.54
CA ASP A 23 11.66 -10.53 18.18
C ASP A 23 12.86 -9.59 17.91
N ALA A 24 14.02 -9.96 18.44
CA ALA A 24 15.23 -9.14 18.39
C ALA A 24 15.91 -9.14 17.02
N ASP A 25 15.70 -10.20 16.23
CA ASP A 25 16.27 -10.33 14.90
C ASP A 25 15.25 -9.90 13.84
N ALA A 26 15.69 -9.12 12.85
CA ALA A 26 14.85 -8.79 11.71
C ALA A 26 14.56 -10.05 10.87
N GLN A 27 13.35 -10.15 10.34
CA GLN A 27 12.95 -11.25 9.47
C GLN A 27 12.68 -10.75 8.05
N GLU A 28 13.34 -11.34 7.06
CA GLU A 28 12.97 -11.12 5.66
C GLU A 28 11.87 -12.08 5.24
N VAL A 29 10.91 -11.58 4.44
CA VAL A 29 9.84 -12.36 3.85
C VAL A 29 9.58 -11.92 2.42
N VAL A 30 9.12 -12.83 1.57
CA VAL A 30 8.67 -12.54 0.20
C VAL A 30 7.18 -12.82 0.08
N ILE A 31 6.42 -11.88 -0.50
CA ILE A 31 4.99 -12.05 -0.76
C ILE A 31 4.76 -12.03 -2.27
N SER A 32 4.09 -13.07 -2.77
CA SER A 32 3.74 -13.19 -4.18
C SER A 32 2.29 -12.80 -4.41
N PHE A 33 2.02 -12.12 -5.51
CA PHE A 33 0.70 -11.64 -5.91
C PHE A 33 0.34 -12.07 -7.32
N GLU A 34 -0.94 -12.32 -7.53
CA GLU A 34 -1.58 -12.50 -8.83
C GLU A 34 -2.79 -11.57 -8.92
N LYS A 35 -2.79 -10.68 -9.93
CA LYS A 35 -3.85 -9.69 -10.18
C LYS A 35 -4.29 -8.94 -8.91
N GLY A 36 -3.31 -8.47 -8.12
CA GLY A 36 -3.52 -7.73 -6.88
C GLY A 36 -3.84 -8.59 -5.66
N VAL A 37 -4.07 -9.91 -5.83
CA VAL A 37 -4.38 -10.84 -4.74
C VAL A 37 -3.09 -11.51 -4.25
N PRO A 38 -2.77 -11.48 -2.95
CA PRO A 38 -1.64 -12.24 -2.43
C PRO A 38 -1.94 -13.74 -2.50
N VAL A 39 -0.99 -14.53 -2.99
CA VAL A 39 -1.16 -15.98 -3.24
C VAL A 39 -0.12 -16.86 -2.56
N ALA A 40 1.00 -16.29 -2.12
CA ALA A 40 2.07 -17.04 -1.43
C ALA A 40 2.88 -16.15 -0.49
N ILE A 41 3.47 -16.77 0.54
CA ILE A 41 4.52 -16.20 1.40
C ILE A 41 5.72 -17.15 1.35
N ASP A 42 6.92 -16.62 1.10
CA ASP A 42 8.18 -17.36 0.97
C ASP A 42 8.08 -18.57 0.01
N ASN A 43 7.44 -18.35 -1.15
CA ASN A 43 7.15 -19.33 -2.20
C ASN A 43 6.22 -20.49 -1.77
N GLN A 44 5.60 -20.41 -0.60
CA GLN A 44 4.58 -21.36 -0.18
C GLN A 44 3.20 -20.83 -0.54
N ALA A 45 2.54 -21.49 -1.50
CA ALA A 45 1.19 -21.13 -1.92
C ALA A 45 0.19 -21.41 -0.79
N MET A 46 -0.76 -20.49 -0.60
CA MET A 46 -1.76 -20.55 0.47
C MET A 46 -3.09 -19.99 -0.02
N ASP A 47 -4.20 -20.46 0.57
CA ASP A 47 -5.48 -19.78 0.40
C ASP A 47 -5.51 -18.43 1.16
N ALA A 48 -6.53 -17.61 0.88
CA ALA A 48 -6.62 -16.27 1.43
C ALA A 48 -6.66 -16.23 2.97
N VAL A 49 -7.35 -17.19 3.61
CA VAL A 49 -7.49 -17.23 5.07
C VAL A 49 -6.14 -17.61 5.69
N LYS A 50 -5.53 -18.68 5.20
CA LYS A 50 -4.24 -19.16 5.72
C LYS A 50 -3.12 -18.15 5.48
N LEU A 51 -3.16 -17.45 4.36
CA LEU A 51 -2.21 -16.38 4.04
C LEU A 51 -2.33 -15.23 5.05
N LEU A 52 -3.55 -14.78 5.34
CA LEU A 52 -3.78 -13.70 6.31
C LEU A 52 -3.38 -14.14 7.73
N GLU A 53 -3.71 -15.37 8.14
CA GLU A 53 -3.27 -15.93 9.43
C GLU A 53 -1.75 -15.97 9.54
N THR A 54 -1.07 -16.42 8.48
CA THR A 54 0.39 -16.49 8.43
C THR A 54 1.01 -15.10 8.50
N ALA A 55 0.49 -14.15 7.74
CA ALA A 55 0.91 -12.75 7.79
C ALA A 55 0.66 -12.11 9.17
N ASN A 56 -0.47 -12.43 9.82
CA ASN A 56 -0.75 -11.99 11.19
C ASN A 56 0.26 -12.56 12.18
N GLY A 57 0.60 -13.85 12.08
CA GLY A 57 1.62 -14.48 12.93
C GLY A 57 3.00 -13.86 12.73
N LEU A 58 3.39 -13.57 11.48
CA LEU A 58 4.64 -12.88 11.17
C LEU A 58 4.66 -11.47 11.76
N GLY A 59 3.68 -10.63 11.44
CA GLY A 59 3.63 -9.26 11.94
C GLY A 59 3.45 -9.16 13.44
N GLY A 60 2.70 -10.10 14.03
CA GLY A 60 2.42 -10.16 15.46
C GLY A 60 3.67 -10.33 16.31
N ARG A 61 4.58 -11.24 15.93
CA ARG A 61 5.87 -11.43 16.61
C ARG A 61 6.77 -10.20 16.54
N HIS A 62 6.63 -9.41 15.49
CA HIS A 62 7.39 -8.19 15.26
C HIS A 62 6.70 -6.93 15.79
N GLY A 63 5.51 -7.01 16.41
CA GLY A 63 4.78 -5.86 16.94
C GLY A 63 4.25 -4.89 15.86
N ILE A 64 4.00 -5.38 14.65
CA ILE A 64 3.56 -4.58 13.49
C ILE A 64 2.05 -4.35 13.53
N GLY A 65 1.61 -3.17 13.08
CA GLY A 65 0.21 -2.90 12.78
C GLY A 65 -0.65 -2.53 13.99
N ARG A 66 -0.04 -2.03 15.08
CA ARG A 66 -0.78 -1.35 16.15
C ARG A 66 -1.12 0.08 15.70
N VAL A 67 -2.40 0.45 15.76
CA VAL A 67 -2.89 1.78 15.40
C VAL A 67 -3.78 2.30 16.53
N ASP A 68 -3.54 3.53 16.99
CA ASP A 68 -4.36 4.25 17.97
C ASP A 68 -4.84 5.55 17.32
N LEU A 69 -6.15 5.71 17.17
CA LEU A 69 -6.73 6.84 16.47
C LEU A 69 -8.04 7.30 17.10
N VAL A 70 -8.39 8.57 16.85
CA VAL A 70 -9.73 9.10 17.09
C VAL A 70 -10.43 9.25 15.75
N GLU A 71 -11.38 8.35 15.48
CA GLU A 71 -12.16 8.33 14.24
C GLU A 71 -13.44 9.17 14.33
N ASN A 72 -14.01 9.50 13.18
CA ASN A 72 -15.34 10.10 13.06
C ASN A 72 -16.32 8.99 12.69
N ARG A 73 -17.23 8.64 13.61
CA ARG A 73 -18.30 7.70 13.30
C ARG A 73 -19.30 8.35 12.36
N PHE A 74 -19.91 7.53 11.52
CA PHE A 74 -20.92 8.00 10.57
C PHE A 74 -22.11 8.68 11.26
N VAL A 75 -22.44 8.24 12.47
CA VAL A 75 -23.49 8.83 13.32
C VAL A 75 -23.10 10.17 13.96
N GLY A 76 -22.00 10.80 13.53
CA GLY A 76 -21.63 12.18 13.84
C GLY A 76 -20.74 12.39 15.06
N MET A 77 -20.44 11.34 15.83
CA MET A 77 -19.58 11.43 17.02
C MET A 77 -18.15 10.97 16.76
N LYS A 78 -17.20 11.49 17.54
CA LYS A 78 -15.84 10.97 17.58
C LYS A 78 -15.74 9.77 18.52
N SER A 79 -14.85 8.83 18.23
CA SER A 79 -14.57 7.67 19.06
C SER A 79 -13.09 7.34 19.01
N ARG A 80 -12.46 7.03 20.13
CA ARG A 80 -11.09 6.52 20.14
C ARG A 80 -11.09 5.00 19.99
N GLY A 81 -10.34 4.50 19.03
CA GLY A 81 -10.18 3.08 18.74
C GLY A 81 -8.71 2.70 18.69
N VAL A 82 -8.39 1.53 19.26
CA VAL A 82 -7.06 0.92 19.16
C VAL A 82 -7.20 -0.41 18.43
N TYR A 83 -6.39 -0.60 17.40
CA TYR A 83 -6.51 -1.69 16.44
C TYR A 83 -5.20 -2.44 16.27
N GLU A 84 -5.31 -3.74 15.99
CA GLU A 84 -4.20 -4.62 15.62
C GLU A 84 -4.46 -5.20 14.23
N THR A 85 -3.63 -4.84 13.26
CA THR A 85 -3.74 -5.31 11.87
C THR A 85 -2.39 -5.77 11.29
N PRO A 86 -1.65 -6.67 11.98
CA PRO A 86 -0.28 -7.05 11.60
C PRO A 86 -0.18 -7.56 10.16
N GLY A 87 -1.01 -8.53 9.78
CA GLY A 87 -0.99 -9.13 8.45
C GLY A 87 -1.43 -8.14 7.37
N VAL A 88 -2.50 -7.37 7.63
CA VAL A 88 -2.99 -6.37 6.66
C VAL A 88 -1.97 -5.26 6.45
N THR A 89 -1.28 -4.80 7.49
CA THR A 89 -0.23 -3.78 7.40
C THR A 89 0.93 -4.26 6.51
N ILE A 90 1.35 -5.53 6.67
CA ILE A 90 2.37 -6.15 5.82
C ILE A 90 1.89 -6.26 4.37
N LEU A 91 0.69 -6.81 4.17
CA LEU A 91 0.13 -7.04 2.84
C LEU A 91 -0.13 -5.74 2.08
N GLN A 92 -0.60 -4.70 2.77
CA GLN A 92 -0.81 -3.38 2.19
C GLN A 92 0.51 -2.75 1.73
N ALA A 93 1.55 -2.81 2.56
CA ALA A 93 2.88 -2.30 2.20
C ALA A 93 3.44 -3.04 0.98
N ALA A 94 3.30 -4.36 0.94
CA ALA A 94 3.71 -5.19 -0.18
C ALA A 94 2.93 -4.90 -1.46
N HIS A 95 1.60 -4.79 -1.36
CA HIS A 95 0.71 -4.52 -2.49
C HIS A 95 1.02 -3.16 -3.14
N ARG A 96 1.12 -2.09 -2.33
CA ARG A 96 1.50 -0.74 -2.78
C ARG A 96 2.89 -0.71 -3.41
N ALA A 97 3.82 -1.51 -2.87
CA ALA A 97 5.15 -1.68 -3.45
C ALA A 97 5.08 -2.32 -4.84
N LEU A 98 4.28 -3.36 -5.04
CA LEU A 98 4.15 -4.00 -6.34
C LEU A 98 3.52 -3.07 -7.39
N GLU A 99 2.45 -2.36 -7.00
CA GLU A 99 1.78 -1.39 -7.89
C GLU A 99 2.73 -0.32 -8.43
N SER A 100 3.73 0.10 -7.66
CA SER A 100 4.68 1.12 -8.11
C SER A 100 5.49 0.73 -9.34
N ILE A 101 5.57 -0.56 -9.66
CA ILE A 101 6.26 -1.05 -10.85
C ILE A 101 5.30 -1.62 -11.89
N THR A 102 4.04 -1.89 -11.58
CA THR A 102 3.09 -2.53 -12.51
C THR A 102 1.93 -1.65 -12.95
N MET A 103 1.68 -0.53 -12.28
CA MET A 103 0.57 0.38 -12.55
C MET A 103 1.05 1.65 -13.25
N ASP A 104 0.32 2.07 -14.30
CA ASP A 104 0.56 3.34 -14.97
C ASP A 104 0.41 4.53 -14.00
N ARG A 105 1.15 5.62 -14.27
CA ARG A 105 1.19 6.82 -13.43
C ARG A 105 -0.19 7.47 -13.26
N GLU A 106 -0.95 7.64 -14.33
CA GLU A 106 -2.25 8.32 -14.26
C GLU A 106 -3.33 7.39 -13.70
N VAL A 107 -3.25 6.09 -13.97
CA VAL A 107 -4.11 5.09 -13.31
C VAL A 107 -3.87 5.09 -11.79
N MET A 108 -2.61 5.13 -11.34
CA MET A 108 -2.28 5.20 -9.93
C MET A 108 -2.83 6.46 -9.26
N ARG A 109 -2.70 7.62 -9.93
CA ARG A 109 -3.28 8.89 -9.44
C ARG A 109 -4.79 8.83 -9.31
N LEU A 110 -5.48 8.27 -10.30
CA LEU A 110 -6.93 8.11 -10.27
C LEU A 110 -7.34 7.19 -9.12
N ARG A 111 -6.69 6.02 -8.98
CA ARG A 111 -6.91 5.09 -7.87
C ARG A 111 -6.72 5.77 -6.53
N ASP A 112 -5.61 6.49 -6.34
CA ASP A 112 -5.31 7.17 -5.08
C ASP A 112 -6.34 8.26 -4.76
N SER A 113 -6.81 9.00 -5.77
CA SER A 113 -7.85 10.02 -5.58
C SER A 113 -9.20 9.45 -5.11
N LEU A 114 -9.49 8.19 -5.44
CA LEU A 114 -10.73 7.50 -5.08
C LEU A 114 -10.57 6.53 -3.90
N GLY A 115 -9.33 6.27 -3.46
CA GLY A 115 -9.05 5.32 -2.37
C GLY A 115 -9.72 5.71 -1.04
N VAL A 116 -9.77 7.00 -0.72
CA VAL A 116 -10.49 7.49 0.47
C VAL A 116 -11.99 7.24 0.32
N LYS A 117 -12.57 7.50 -0.85
CA LYS A 117 -14.00 7.28 -1.08
C LYS A 117 -14.39 5.81 -1.00
N PHE A 118 -13.50 4.93 -1.46
CA PHE A 118 -13.64 3.50 -1.30
C PHE A 118 -13.68 3.12 0.20
N ALA A 119 -12.73 3.61 0.99
CA ALA A 119 -12.67 3.34 2.43
C ALA A 119 -13.90 3.89 3.18
N GLU A 120 -14.37 5.09 2.84
CA GLU A 120 -15.61 5.66 3.39
C GLU A 120 -16.82 4.77 3.13
N SER A 121 -16.96 4.26 1.91
CA SER A 121 -18.11 3.42 1.52
C SER A 121 -18.15 2.14 2.35
N VAL A 122 -16.99 1.53 2.60
CA VAL A 122 -16.87 0.37 3.51
C VAL A 122 -17.21 0.77 4.95
N TYR A 123 -16.62 1.85 5.45
CA TYR A 123 -16.79 2.30 6.84
C TYR A 123 -18.24 2.71 7.15
N TYR A 124 -18.94 3.36 6.21
CA TYR A 124 -20.34 3.76 6.35
C TYR A 124 -21.33 2.60 6.13
N GLY A 125 -20.85 1.42 5.74
CA GLY A 125 -21.69 0.23 5.53
C GLY A 125 -22.37 0.16 4.16
N PHE A 126 -21.92 0.96 3.19
CA PHE A 126 -22.46 1.01 1.83
C PHE A 126 -21.87 -0.06 0.89
N TRP A 127 -21.63 -1.27 1.40
CA TRP A 127 -21.00 -2.37 0.65
C TRP A 127 -21.81 -2.79 -0.59
N PHE A 128 -23.14 -2.72 -0.53
CA PHE A 128 -24.05 -3.07 -1.63
C PHE A 128 -24.66 -1.84 -2.30
N ALA A 129 -24.08 -0.65 -2.10
CA ALA A 129 -24.56 0.56 -2.76
C ALA A 129 -24.08 0.61 -4.23
N PRO A 130 -24.90 1.08 -5.18
CA PRO A 130 -24.56 1.13 -6.60
C PRO A 130 -23.25 1.88 -6.89
N GLU A 131 -23.01 3.00 -6.21
CA GLU A 131 -21.78 3.77 -6.36
C GLU A 131 -20.53 2.99 -5.92
N PHE A 132 -20.67 2.10 -4.93
CA PHE A 132 -19.56 1.28 -4.46
C PHE A 132 -19.32 0.05 -5.35
N GLU A 133 -20.34 -0.48 -6.02
CA GLU A 133 -20.18 -1.48 -7.09
C GLU A 133 -19.32 -0.92 -8.24
N ILE A 134 -19.60 0.32 -8.67
CA ILE A 134 -18.81 1.00 -9.70
C ILE A 134 -17.36 1.19 -9.23
N LEU A 135 -17.15 1.67 -8.00
CA LEU A 135 -15.81 1.84 -7.45
C LEU A 135 -15.04 0.53 -7.34
N ARG A 136 -15.68 -0.57 -6.91
CA ARG A 136 -15.05 -1.89 -6.86
C ARG A 136 -14.64 -2.40 -8.24
N SER A 137 -15.50 -2.25 -9.25
CA SER A 137 -15.17 -2.65 -10.63
C SER A 137 -13.97 -1.86 -11.18
N MET A 138 -13.88 -0.57 -10.86
CA MET A 138 -12.70 0.22 -11.22
C MET A 138 -11.44 -0.34 -10.55
N ILE A 139 -11.49 -0.65 -9.24
CA ILE A 139 -10.34 -1.24 -8.53
C ILE A 139 -9.93 -2.56 -9.16
N GLU A 140 -10.86 -3.48 -9.45
CA GLU A 140 -10.56 -4.75 -10.11
C GLU A 140 -9.77 -4.56 -11.42
N GLN A 141 -10.20 -3.62 -12.28
CA GLN A 141 -9.49 -3.28 -13.52
C GLN A 141 -8.07 -2.77 -13.27
N THR A 142 -7.87 -1.95 -12.22
CA THR A 142 -6.52 -1.46 -11.89
C THR A 142 -5.56 -2.59 -11.48
N GLN A 143 -6.07 -3.74 -11.04
CA GLN A 143 -5.25 -4.82 -10.50
C GLN A 143 -4.82 -5.86 -11.53
N GLU A 144 -5.31 -5.81 -12.77
CA GLU A 144 -5.04 -6.80 -13.82
C GLU A 144 -3.55 -7.06 -14.06
N THR A 145 -2.70 -6.02 -13.96
CA THR A 145 -1.25 -6.13 -14.17
C THR A 145 -0.45 -6.34 -12.89
N VAL A 146 -1.08 -6.26 -11.71
CA VAL A 146 -0.43 -6.27 -10.39
C VAL A 146 -0.10 -7.71 -9.98
N SER A 147 0.83 -8.33 -10.70
CA SER A 147 1.32 -9.70 -10.44
C SER A 147 2.84 -9.70 -10.31
N GLY A 148 3.38 -10.42 -9.34
CA GLY A 148 4.82 -10.40 -9.04
C GLY A 148 5.10 -10.63 -7.57
N GLU A 149 6.29 -10.21 -7.13
CA GLU A 149 6.77 -10.49 -5.78
C GLU A 149 7.39 -9.27 -5.13
N VAL A 150 7.22 -9.15 -3.82
CA VAL A 150 7.82 -8.10 -3.00
C VAL A 150 8.55 -8.72 -1.84
N ARG A 151 9.83 -8.35 -1.67
CA ARG A 151 10.66 -8.72 -0.53
C ARG A 151 10.61 -7.62 0.52
N LEU A 152 10.38 -8.00 1.77
CA LEU A 152 10.13 -7.13 2.90
C LEU A 152 11.07 -7.52 4.06
N LYS A 153 11.39 -6.56 4.92
CA LYS A 153 12.01 -6.79 6.22
C LYS A 153 11.03 -6.38 7.31
N LEU A 154 10.76 -7.30 8.23
CA LEU A 154 9.92 -7.10 9.41
C LEU A 154 10.83 -6.93 10.62
N TYR A 155 10.66 -5.83 11.34
CA TYR A 155 11.47 -5.55 12.52
C TYR A 155 10.82 -4.55 13.45
N LYS A 156 10.57 -4.94 14.70
CA LYS A 156 10.13 -4.07 15.82
C LYS A 156 9.17 -2.95 15.41
N GLY A 157 7.99 -3.34 14.97
CA GLY A 157 6.88 -2.46 14.59
C GLY A 157 6.93 -1.99 13.13
N SER A 158 8.01 -2.27 12.41
CA SER A 158 8.26 -1.72 11.08
C SER A 158 8.21 -2.77 9.98
N VAL A 159 7.71 -2.36 8.82
CA VAL A 159 7.78 -3.08 7.54
C VAL A 159 8.62 -2.24 6.58
N THR A 160 9.75 -2.77 6.12
CA THR A 160 10.63 -2.09 5.15
C THR A 160 10.62 -2.85 3.83
N ILE A 161 10.38 -2.15 2.71
CA ILE A 161 10.49 -2.75 1.38
C ILE A 161 11.97 -2.93 1.03
N LEU A 162 12.37 -4.15 0.68
CA LEU A 162 13.75 -4.48 0.27
C LEU A 162 13.89 -4.69 -1.24
N GLY A 163 12.80 -4.99 -1.94
CA GLY A 163 12.85 -5.25 -3.38
C GLY A 163 11.50 -5.65 -3.95
N ARG A 164 11.39 -5.55 -5.28
CA ARG A 164 10.17 -5.82 -6.05
C ARG A 164 10.58 -6.44 -7.38
N ARG A 165 9.82 -7.42 -7.87
CA ARG A 165 9.98 -7.95 -9.23
C ARG A 165 8.64 -8.34 -9.81
N SER A 166 8.47 -8.14 -11.11
CA SER A 166 7.23 -8.47 -11.82
C SER A 166 7.51 -8.76 -13.29
N PRO A 167 6.85 -9.77 -13.89
CA PRO A 167 6.85 -9.92 -15.35
C PRO A 167 6.19 -8.73 -16.07
N ASN A 168 5.30 -8.00 -15.38
CA ASN A 168 4.56 -6.86 -15.89
C ASN A 168 5.22 -5.52 -15.50
N SER A 169 6.50 -5.52 -15.14
CA SER A 169 7.19 -4.30 -14.71
C SER A 169 7.24 -3.25 -15.84
N LEU A 170 6.68 -2.08 -15.56
CA LEU A 170 6.80 -0.84 -16.31
C LEU A 170 8.15 -0.13 -16.05
N TYR A 171 8.83 -0.48 -14.95
CA TYR A 171 10.21 -0.04 -14.73
C TYR A 171 11.14 -0.76 -15.71
N LYS A 172 11.83 0.02 -16.56
CA LYS A 172 12.80 -0.45 -17.54
C LYS A 172 14.15 0.21 -17.26
N GLU A 173 15.08 -0.55 -16.70
CA GLU A 173 16.44 -0.08 -16.36
C GLU A 173 17.13 0.62 -17.53
N ARG A 174 17.00 0.07 -18.75
CA ARG A 174 17.53 0.65 -19.99
C ARG A 174 17.07 2.10 -20.25
N VAL A 175 15.89 2.50 -19.79
CA VAL A 175 15.34 3.85 -20.05
C VAL A 175 15.77 4.85 -18.97
N VAL A 176 16.10 4.37 -17.78
CA VAL A 176 16.37 5.23 -16.61
C VAL A 176 17.85 5.25 -16.19
N THR A 177 18.69 4.46 -16.86
CA THR A 177 20.12 4.42 -16.61
C THR A 177 20.78 5.77 -16.90
N PHE A 178 21.84 6.08 -16.16
CA PHE A 178 22.74 7.20 -16.45
C PHE A 178 23.90 6.78 -17.38
N GLU A 179 24.00 5.49 -17.69
CA GLU A 179 24.92 4.94 -18.68
C GLU A 179 24.34 5.12 -20.10
N ASP A 180 25.02 4.59 -21.12
CA ASP A 180 24.50 4.60 -22.49
C ASP A 180 23.18 3.83 -22.57
N ASP A 181 22.10 4.57 -22.82
CA ASP A 181 20.73 4.04 -22.93
C ASP A 181 20.43 3.50 -24.34
N ALA A 182 21.42 3.58 -25.25
CA ALA A 182 21.30 3.27 -26.67
C ALA A 182 20.15 4.05 -27.36
N GLY A 183 19.93 5.30 -26.94
CA GLY A 183 18.88 6.17 -27.46
C GLY A 183 17.48 5.80 -26.98
N ALA A 184 17.35 5.18 -25.80
CA ALA A 184 16.06 4.86 -25.20
C ALA A 184 15.23 6.11 -24.88
N TYR A 185 15.88 7.20 -24.49
CA TYR A 185 15.25 8.45 -24.09
C TYR A 185 15.96 9.66 -24.72
N ASN A 186 15.25 10.38 -25.58
CA ASN A 186 15.75 11.63 -26.13
C ASN A 186 15.57 12.79 -25.13
N GLN A 187 16.67 13.21 -24.52
CA GLN A 187 16.67 14.29 -23.52
C GLN A 187 16.23 15.65 -24.09
N LEU A 188 16.36 15.88 -25.40
CA LEU A 188 15.95 17.14 -26.02
C LEU A 188 14.43 17.34 -26.00
N ASP A 189 13.65 16.25 -25.97
CA ASP A 189 12.19 16.34 -25.92
C ASP A 189 11.69 16.93 -24.60
N ALA A 190 12.49 16.85 -23.53
CA ALA A 190 12.17 17.40 -22.22
C ALA A 190 12.00 18.93 -22.26
N GLU A 191 12.79 19.65 -23.07
CA GLU A 191 12.71 21.11 -23.16
C GLU A 191 11.34 21.56 -23.69
N GLY A 192 10.89 20.93 -24.78
CA GLY A 192 9.58 21.20 -25.38
C GLY A 192 8.44 20.86 -24.42
N PHE A 193 8.52 19.70 -23.76
CA PHE A 193 7.54 19.29 -22.75
C PHE A 193 7.43 20.31 -21.60
N ILE A 194 8.56 20.74 -21.04
CA ILE A 194 8.60 21.71 -19.94
C ILE A 194 7.98 23.04 -20.39
N LYS A 195 8.35 23.53 -21.58
CA LYS A 195 7.80 24.78 -22.13
C LYS A 195 6.28 24.72 -22.30
N LEU A 196 5.75 23.61 -22.81
CA LEU A 196 4.30 23.42 -23.00
C LEU A 196 3.55 23.35 -21.67
N GLN A 197 4.07 22.59 -20.69
CA GLN A 197 3.45 22.51 -19.36
C GLN A 197 3.47 23.86 -18.62
N ALA A 198 4.55 24.63 -18.77
CA ALA A 198 4.70 25.94 -18.16
C ALA A 198 3.88 27.05 -18.84
N LEU A 199 3.35 26.82 -20.06
CA LEU A 199 2.65 27.85 -20.84
C LEU A 199 1.52 28.50 -20.03
N ARG A 200 0.64 27.69 -19.43
CA ARG A 200 -0.47 28.19 -18.59
C ARG A 200 0.00 29.00 -17.38
N LEU A 201 1.22 28.77 -16.88
CA LEU A 201 1.80 29.50 -15.75
C LEU A 201 2.41 30.83 -16.20
N ARG A 202 3.04 30.84 -17.38
CA ARG A 202 3.61 32.05 -18.00
C ARG A 202 2.52 33.03 -18.39
N LEU A 203 1.42 32.56 -18.99
CA LEU A 203 0.28 33.41 -19.37
C LEU A 203 -0.31 34.18 -18.19
N ARG A 204 -0.32 33.61 -16.97
CA ARG A 204 -0.78 34.33 -15.76
C ARG A 204 0.09 35.52 -15.35
N LYS A 205 1.31 35.62 -15.87
CA LYS A 205 2.27 36.70 -15.60
C LYS A 205 2.41 37.67 -16.78
N MET A 206 1.73 37.40 -17.89
CA MET A 206 1.73 38.27 -19.04
C MET A 206 0.52 39.19 -18.88
N ASP A 207 0.80 40.48 -18.72
CA ASP A 207 -0.21 41.55 -18.67
C ASP A 207 -0.97 41.67 -20.00
#